data_AF-A0A5E6MBI2-F1
#
_entry.id   AF-A0A5E6MBI2-F1
#
_cell.length_a   1.000
_cell.length_b   1.000
_cell.length_c   1.000
_cell.angle_alpha   90.00
_cell.angle_beta   90.00
_cell.angle_gamma   90.00
#
_symmetry.space_group_name_H-M   'P 1'
#
loop_
_entity.id
_entity.type
_entity.pdbx_description
1 polymer ?
#
loop_
_entity_poly.entity_id
_entity_poly.type
_entity_poly.pdbx_seq_one_letter_code
_entity_poly.pdbx_strand_id
1 'polypeptide(L)'
;MVKLRRKPTGITDKTSKRTRRRHSAEFKAKAVVAALREDKTINQLSTEFGVHPVVVGHWKKQALLALPGFFGRRLERETQAVESRERELFEQIGRLEVENRWLKKKFGPLT
;
A
#
# COMPACT_ATOMS: atom_id res chain seq x y z
N MET A 1 -33.80 7.33 -58.32
CA MET A 1 -32.77 7.92 -57.43
C MET A 1 -33.31 7.98 -56.00
N VAL A 2 -32.96 7.04 -55.13
CA VAL A 2 -33.43 6.97 -53.73
C VAL A 2 -32.38 7.63 -52.84
N LYS A 3 -32.73 8.75 -52.19
CA LYS A 3 -31.85 9.48 -51.26
C LYS A 3 -31.72 8.68 -49.96
N LEU A 4 -30.57 8.02 -49.78
CA LEU A 4 -30.16 7.40 -48.51
C LEU A 4 -29.96 8.49 -47.43
N ARG A 5 -30.94 8.65 -46.53
CA ARG A 5 -30.73 9.36 -45.26
C ARG A 5 -29.93 8.44 -44.33
N ARG A 6 -28.64 8.71 -44.17
CA ARG A 6 -27.84 8.09 -43.10
C ARG A 6 -28.13 8.81 -41.78
N LYS A 7 -28.62 8.05 -40.80
CA LYS A 7 -28.91 8.50 -39.42
C LYS A 7 -27.57 8.63 -38.66
N PRO A 8 -27.26 9.76 -38.00
CA PRO A 8 -26.05 9.86 -37.21
C PRO A 8 -26.24 9.12 -35.88
N THR A 9 -25.57 7.98 -35.72
CA THR A 9 -25.43 7.34 -34.40
C THR A 9 -24.38 8.10 -33.62
N GLY A 10 -24.83 8.97 -32.72
CA GLY A 10 -23.97 9.69 -31.79
C GLY A 10 -23.18 8.72 -30.92
N ILE A 11 -21.86 8.73 -31.09
CA ILE A 11 -20.90 8.15 -30.15
C ILE A 11 -21.00 9.01 -28.89
N THR A 12 -21.75 8.57 -27.89
CA THR A 12 -21.71 9.18 -26.56
C THR A 12 -20.45 8.71 -25.86
N ASP A 13 -19.34 9.43 -26.04
CA ASP A 13 -18.22 9.32 -25.13
C ASP A 13 -18.59 9.98 -23.79
N LYS A 14 -19.32 9.24 -22.96
CA LYS A 14 -19.35 9.51 -21.52
C LYS A 14 -18.20 8.74 -20.90
N THR A 15 -16.97 9.26 -21.04
CA THR A 15 -15.85 8.82 -20.22
C THR A 15 -16.10 9.27 -18.78
N SER A 16 -16.99 8.56 -18.09
CA SER A 16 -17.18 8.64 -16.64
C SER A 16 -15.86 8.27 -15.99
N LYS A 17 -15.25 9.23 -15.26
CA LYS A 17 -14.04 9.04 -14.44
C LYS A 17 -14.29 7.88 -13.45
N ARG A 18 -14.00 6.65 -13.88
CA ARG A 18 -14.25 5.43 -13.11
C ARG A 18 -13.30 5.41 -11.92
N THR A 19 -13.80 5.84 -10.77
CA THR A 19 -13.09 5.76 -9.49
C THR A 19 -12.77 4.29 -9.21
N ARG A 20 -11.47 3.96 -9.16
CA ARG A 20 -11.03 2.60 -8.84
C ARG A 20 -11.49 2.27 -7.41
N ARG A 21 -12.30 1.22 -7.27
CA ARG A 21 -12.66 0.67 -5.95
C ARG A 21 -11.37 0.28 -5.21
N ARG A 22 -11.19 0.83 -4.02
CA ARG A 22 -10.11 0.46 -3.11
C ARG A 22 -10.61 -0.65 -2.19
N HIS A 23 -9.87 -1.76 -2.13
CA HIS A 23 -10.12 -2.87 -1.21
C HIS A 23 -9.18 -2.76 -0.01
N SER A 24 -9.67 -3.06 1.19
CA SER A 24 -8.86 -3.09 2.41
C SER A 24 -7.79 -4.19 2.35
N ALA A 25 -6.72 -4.04 3.13
CA ALA A 25 -5.65 -5.05 3.19
C ALA A 25 -6.19 -6.41 3.66
N GLU A 26 -7.05 -6.41 4.69
CA GLU A 26 -7.71 -7.62 5.21
C GLU A 26 -8.55 -8.32 4.14
N PHE A 27 -9.31 -7.55 3.35
CA PHE A 27 -10.13 -8.10 2.29
C PHE A 27 -9.29 -8.78 1.21
N LYS A 28 -8.18 -8.15 0.80
CA LYS A 28 -7.22 -8.73 -0.14
C LYS A 28 -6.60 -10.00 0.43
N ALA A 29 -6.20 -9.99 1.70
CA ALA A 29 -5.62 -11.15 2.36
C ALA A 29 -6.58 -12.34 2.37
N LYS A 30 -7.86 -12.14 2.71
CA LYS A 30 -8.89 -13.19 2.66
C LYS A 30 -9.04 -13.80 1.25
N ALA A 31 -9.12 -12.94 0.22
CA ALA A 31 -9.23 -13.39 -1.16
C ALA A 31 -7.97 -14.16 -1.62
N VAL A 32 -6.78 -13.70 -1.22
CA VAL A 32 -5.50 -14.37 -1.52
C VAL A 32 -5.41 -15.72 -0.84
N VAL A 33 -5.74 -15.81 0.46
CA VAL A 33 -5.71 -17.08 1.21
C VAL A 33 -6.65 -18.10 0.55
N ALA A 34 -7.87 -17.69 0.19
CA ALA A 34 -8.78 -18.56 -0.54
C ALA A 34 -8.22 -19.00 -1.92
N ALA A 35 -7.54 -18.09 -2.62
CA ALA A 35 -6.91 -18.39 -3.91
C ALA A 35 -5.65 -19.27 -3.80
N LEU A 36 -4.95 -19.26 -2.65
CA LEU A 36 -3.79 -20.11 -2.36
C LEU A 36 -4.20 -21.51 -1.89
N ARG A 37 -5.38 -21.65 -1.26
CA ARG A 37 -5.95 -22.95 -0.89
C ARG A 37 -6.38 -23.78 -2.09
N GLU A 38 -6.70 -23.12 -3.21
CA GLU A 38 -7.11 -23.75 -4.47
C GLU A 38 -8.39 -24.61 -4.41
N ASP A 39 -9.10 -24.59 -3.29
CA ASP A 39 -10.43 -25.21 -3.10
C ASP A 39 -11.49 -24.69 -4.10
N LYS A 40 -11.31 -23.46 -4.60
CA LYS A 40 -12.19 -22.80 -5.57
C LYS A 40 -11.36 -22.18 -6.69
N THR A 41 -11.92 -22.16 -7.90
CA THR A 41 -11.27 -21.49 -9.04
C THR A 41 -11.27 -19.96 -8.88
N ILE A 42 -10.36 -19.28 -9.56
CA ILE A 42 -10.29 -17.80 -9.55
C ILE A 42 -11.62 -17.17 -10.02
N ASN A 43 -12.35 -17.82 -10.93
CA ASN A 43 -13.64 -17.33 -11.42
C ASN A 43 -14.75 -17.45 -10.36
N GLN A 44 -14.76 -18.53 -9.58
CA GLN A 44 -15.70 -18.69 -8.45
C GLN A 44 -15.38 -17.68 -7.35
N LEU A 45 -14.10 -17.53 -6.98
CA LEU A 45 -13.65 -16.52 -6.02
C LEU A 45 -13.95 -15.10 -6.49
N SER A 46 -13.83 -14.83 -7.78
CA SER A 46 -14.21 -13.55 -8.37
C SER A 46 -15.68 -13.21 -8.10
N THR A 47 -16.56 -14.21 -8.20
CA THR A 47 -18.00 -14.04 -7.96
C THR A 47 -18.28 -13.84 -6.47
N GLU A 48 -17.68 -14.67 -5.62
CA GLU A 48 -17.86 -14.63 -4.15
C GLU A 48 -17.36 -13.32 -3.52
N PHE A 49 -16.19 -12.84 -3.94
CA PHE A 49 -15.62 -11.60 -3.45
C PHE A 49 -16.08 -10.36 -4.25
N GLY A 50 -16.84 -10.53 -5.33
CA GLY A 50 -17.26 -9.43 -6.20
C GLY A 50 -16.08 -8.65 -6.82
N VAL A 51 -14.96 -9.34 -7.09
CA VAL A 51 -13.72 -8.79 -7.63
C VAL A 51 -13.42 -9.47 -8.96
N HIS A 52 -12.99 -8.71 -9.97
CA HIS A 52 -12.66 -9.28 -11.28
C HIS A 52 -11.56 -10.37 -11.20
N PRO A 53 -11.63 -11.49 -11.96
CA PRO A 53 -10.69 -12.61 -11.84
C PRO A 53 -9.22 -12.21 -11.98
N VAL A 54 -8.92 -11.29 -12.91
CA VAL A 54 -7.56 -10.76 -13.12
C VAL A 54 -7.01 -10.09 -11.86
N VAL A 55 -7.85 -9.40 -11.08
CA VAL A 55 -7.44 -8.71 -9.86
C VAL A 55 -7.12 -9.72 -8.75
N VAL A 56 -7.92 -10.78 -8.62
CA VAL A 56 -7.66 -11.88 -7.69
C VAL A 56 -6.34 -12.57 -8.03
N GLY A 57 -6.12 -12.88 -9.31
CA GLY A 57 -4.86 -13.46 -9.79
C GLY A 57 -3.65 -12.55 -9.55
N HIS A 58 -3.81 -11.23 -9.75
CA HIS A 58 -2.78 -10.26 -9.45
C HIS A 58 -2.41 -10.25 -7.96
N TRP A 59 -3.40 -10.25 -7.06
CA TRP A 59 -3.13 -10.30 -5.62
C TRP A 59 -2.47 -11.61 -5.20
N LYS A 60 -2.90 -12.76 -5.75
CA LYS A 60 -2.24 -14.06 -5.51
C LYS A 60 -0.76 -14.00 -5.89
N LYS A 61 -0.45 -13.46 -7.08
CA LYS A 61 0.95 -13.29 -7.53
C LYS A 61 1.75 -12.36 -6.63
N GLN A 62 1.19 -11.21 -6.24
CA GLN A 62 1.84 -10.27 -5.32
C GLN A 62 2.16 -10.93 -3.96
N ALA A 63 1.21 -11.69 -3.42
CA ALA A 63 1.41 -12.39 -2.16
C ALA A 63 2.51 -13.45 -2.26
N LEU A 64 2.54 -14.25 -3.32
CA LEU A 64 3.59 -15.25 -3.56
C LEU A 64 4.99 -14.63 -3.66
N LEU A 65 5.12 -13.45 -4.28
CA LEU A 65 6.39 -12.73 -4.34
C LEU A 65 6.81 -12.15 -3.00
N ALA A 66 5.86 -11.72 -2.17
CA ALA A 66 6.13 -11.15 -0.87
C ALA A 66 6.41 -12.21 0.21
N LEU A 67 5.80 -13.40 0.11
CA LEU A 67 5.86 -14.48 1.10
C LEU A 67 7.29 -14.84 1.55
N PRO A 68 8.28 -15.04 0.66
CA PRO A 68 9.66 -15.33 1.07
C PRO A 68 10.26 -14.26 1.99
N GLY A 69 9.87 -13.00 1.82
CA GLY A 69 10.31 -11.89 2.67
C GLY A 69 9.80 -11.99 4.11
N PHE A 70 8.67 -12.66 4.34
CA PHE A 70 8.10 -12.87 5.68
C PHE A 70 8.77 -14.01 6.44
N PHE A 71 9.29 -15.02 5.75
CA PHE A 71 9.97 -16.16 6.38
C PHE A 71 11.44 -15.85 6.76
N GLY A 72 11.95 -14.67 6.40
CA GLY A 72 13.30 -14.23 6.73
C GLY A 72 13.35 -13.31 7.97
N ARG A 73 14.53 -13.24 8.61
CA ARG A 73 14.83 -12.24 9.68
C ARG A 73 15.06 -10.82 9.15
N ARG A 74 14.74 -10.55 7.89
CA ARG A 74 15.00 -9.25 7.26
C ARG A 74 14.19 -8.14 7.94
N LEU A 75 12.89 -8.38 8.15
CA LEU A 75 12.01 -7.42 8.81
C LEU A 75 12.50 -7.12 10.23
N GLU A 76 12.86 -8.14 11.01
CA GLU A 76 13.40 -8.00 12.36
C GLU A 76 14.70 -7.19 12.39
N ARG A 77 15.61 -7.42 11.43
CA ARG A 77 16.84 -6.64 11.30
C ARG A 77 16.58 -5.19 10.91
N GLU A 78 15.63 -4.97 10.00
CA GLU A 78 15.22 -3.61 9.60
C GLU A 78 14.58 -2.86 10.79
N THR A 79 13.72 -3.51 11.57
CA THR A 79 13.16 -2.91 12.79
C THR A 79 14.24 -2.63 13.84
N GLN A 80 15.15 -3.56 14.09
CA GLN A 80 16.27 -3.34 15.01
C GLN A 80 17.18 -2.18 14.58
N ALA A 81 17.43 -2.05 13.28
CA ALA A 81 18.23 -0.95 12.72
C ALA A 81 17.52 0.41 12.85
N VAL A 82 16.18 0.44 12.71
CA VAL A 82 15.39 1.64 12.97
C VAL A 82 15.46 2.00 14.45
N GLU A 83 15.22 1.04 15.34
CA GLU A 83 15.28 1.26 16.79
C GLU A 83 16.68 1.71 17.27
N SER A 84 17.75 1.15 16.70
CA SER A 84 19.11 1.57 17.06
C SER A 84 19.36 3.02 16.65
N ARG A 85 18.92 3.40 15.44
CA ARG A 85 19.03 4.77 14.96
C ARG A 85 18.19 5.74 15.79
N GLU A 86 16.98 5.33 16.19
CA GLU A 86 16.14 6.13 17.08
C GLU A 86 16.81 6.35 18.44
N ARG A 87 17.42 5.31 19.03
CA ARG A 87 18.20 5.45 20.27
C ARG A 87 19.36 6.43 20.13
N GLU A 88 20.15 6.30 19.06
CA GLU A 88 21.27 7.22 18.79
C GLU A 88 20.81 8.68 18.65
N LEU A 89 19.69 8.90 17.96
CA LEU A 89 19.10 10.23 17.79
C LEU A 89 18.61 10.80 19.13
N PHE A 90 17.93 10.01 19.95
CA PHE A 90 17.47 10.46 21.27
C PHE A 90 18.64 10.81 22.20
N GLU A 91 19.73 10.04 22.17
CA GLU A 91 20.94 10.39 22.93
C GLU A 91 21.57 11.71 22.46
N GLN A 92 21.65 11.92 21.14
CA GLN A 92 22.16 13.17 20.59
C GLN A 92 21.29 14.37 20.98
N ILE A 93 19.96 14.23 20.90
CA ILE A 93 19.01 15.24 21.35
C ILE A 93 19.25 15.55 22.83
N GLY A 94 19.34 14.53 23.69
CA GLY A 94 19.58 14.72 25.12
C GLY A 94 20.91 15.45 25.41
N ARG A 95 22.00 15.08 24.72
CA ARG A 95 23.28 15.81 24.83
C ARG A 95 23.13 17.28 24.41
N LEU A 96 22.53 17.53 23.25
CA LEU A 96 22.33 18.88 22.72
C LEU A 96 21.41 19.72 23.63
N GLU A 97 20.43 19.13 24.29
CA GLU A 97 19.57 19.82 25.26
C GLU A 97 20.37 20.27 26.49
N VAL A 98 21.25 19.40 27.02
CA VAL A 98 22.12 19.73 28.15
C VAL A 98 23.13 20.81 27.76
N GLU A 99 23.77 20.70 26.60
CA GLU A 99 24.69 21.71 26.08
C GLU A 99 24.00 23.06 25.88
N ASN A 100 22.83 23.07 25.23
CA ASN A 100 22.04 24.30 25.06
C ASN A 100 21.63 24.91 26.39
N ARG A 101 21.21 24.09 27.37
CA ARG A 101 20.85 24.56 28.71
C ARG A 101 22.07 25.19 29.40
N TRP A 102 23.24 24.58 29.26
CA TRP A 102 24.48 25.09 29.81
C TRP A 102 24.88 26.41 29.15
N LEU A 103 24.84 26.51 27.82
CA LEU A 103 25.15 27.73 27.07
C LEU A 103 24.19 28.87 27.46
N LYS A 104 22.89 28.61 27.51
CA LYS A 104 21.89 29.60 27.96
C LYS A 104 22.17 30.10 29.38
N LYS A 105 22.59 29.21 30.29
CA LYS A 105 22.99 29.59 31.66
C LYS A 105 24.26 30.45 31.69
N LYS A 106 25.23 30.16 30.82
CA LYS A 106 26.53 30.85 30.79
C LYS A 106 26.46 32.23 30.15
N PHE A 107 25.71 32.38 29.07
CA PHE A 107 25.68 33.61 28.28
C PHE A 107 24.47 34.50 28.57
N GLY A 108 23.51 34.04 29.38
CA GLY A 108 22.28 34.78 29.67
C GLY A 108 21.43 35.05 28.42
N PRO A 109 20.29 35.76 28.54
CA PRO A 109 19.59 36.27 27.36
C PRO A 109 20.54 37.22 26.63
N LEU A 110 20.79 36.96 25.34
CA LEU A 110 21.37 37.95 24.43
C LEU A 110 20.30 39.04 24.23
N THR A 111 20.22 39.98 25.17
CA THR A 111 19.55 41.28 24.99
C THR A 111 20.46 42.24 24.26
#